data_AF-A0A834J2Q2-F1
#
_entry.id   AF-A0A834J2Q2-F1
#
_cell.length_a   1.000
_cell.length_b   1.000
_cell.length_c   1.000
_cell.angle_alpha   90.00
_cell.angle_beta   90.00
_cell.angle_gamma   90.00
#
_symmetry.space_group_name_H-M   'P 1'
#
loop_
_entity.id
_entity.type
_entity.pdbx_description
1 polymer ?
#
loop_
_entity_poly.entity_id
_entity_poly.type
_entity_poly.pdbx_seq_one_letter_code
_entity_poly.pdbx_strand_id
1 'polypeptide(L)'
;MDEISFRISNHLERLQVQTSLVIQQGQQWISMFLTNCQRYIRELYRDQHVQHIKDIIYNLITYIQKCLEQLRFQYYSIHINSVQFYRQLVTIFNNEVTRREIIFCLAGITIGTLIGYSIGRNWIYYSHHMHHIKAVICHHYIGIEGVSMIDDAEMPMIKKNNDLLIQVKAASVNVVDTKICSGYSKAYRRLLNSGRHKEIPVILGRDCSGIVIDIGQSVINFDIGDEVFLAVPSWAPGTMAEYIVVPETLVIKRPKRCTYEIAASIPYSGCMAWDALVNKSVIKEGNAKGQRVLIYGGNTPVGCILIQLVKLWGGYVVTVSRQNAVPVMRALGADEISLFNI
;
A
#
# COMPACT_ATOMS: atom_id res chain seq x y z
N MET A 1 -7.39 22.17 -71.22
CA MET A 1 -7.41 21.61 -69.84
C MET A 1 -7.39 20.08 -69.83
N ASP A 2 -7.43 19.41 -70.99
CA ASP A 2 -7.63 17.95 -71.07
C ASP A 2 -6.35 17.10 -71.02
N GLU A 3 -5.17 17.67 -71.29
CA GLU A 3 -3.93 16.88 -71.31
C GLU A 3 -3.39 16.59 -69.89
N ILE A 4 -3.64 17.49 -68.94
CA ILE A 4 -3.20 17.35 -67.54
C ILE A 4 -4.10 16.34 -66.80
N SER A 5 -5.41 16.40 -66.99
CA SER A 5 -6.34 15.41 -66.41
C SER A 5 -6.09 14.01 -66.97
N PHE A 6 -5.78 13.90 -68.28
CA PHE A 6 -5.43 12.63 -68.90
C PHE A 6 -4.12 12.04 -68.35
N ARG A 7 -3.07 12.85 -68.15
CA ARG A 7 -1.81 12.37 -67.55
C ARG A 7 -1.96 11.98 -66.08
N ILE A 8 -2.78 12.71 -65.32
CA ILE A 8 -3.05 12.39 -63.90
C ILE A 8 -3.86 11.10 -63.79
N SER A 9 -4.89 10.90 -64.62
CA SER A 9 -5.67 9.65 -64.66
C SER A 9 -4.78 8.45 -64.98
N ASN A 10 -3.90 8.58 -65.97
CA ASN A 10 -3.00 7.51 -66.39
C ASN A 10 -1.93 7.18 -65.32
N HIS A 11 -1.50 8.18 -64.53
CA HIS A 11 -0.63 7.95 -63.39
C HIS A 11 -1.35 7.29 -62.21
N LEU A 12 -2.60 7.66 -61.94
CA LEU A 12 -3.41 7.04 -60.90
C LEU A 12 -3.75 5.59 -61.23
N GLU A 13 -4.10 5.29 -62.49
CA GLU A 13 -4.32 3.91 -62.94
C GLU A 13 -3.06 3.06 -62.81
N ARG A 14 -1.89 3.60 -63.19
CA ARG A 14 -0.61 2.88 -63.01
C ARG A 14 -0.28 2.63 -61.54
N LEU A 15 -0.54 3.59 -60.66
CA LEU A 15 -0.36 3.43 -59.21
C LEU A 15 -1.35 2.42 -58.63
N GLN A 16 -2.59 2.38 -59.12
CA GLN A 16 -3.60 1.42 -58.68
C GLN A 16 -3.26 0.00 -59.14
N VAL A 17 -2.72 -0.16 -60.35
CA VAL A 17 -2.20 -1.44 -60.85
C VAL A 17 -0.95 -1.88 -60.07
N GLN A 18 -0.03 -0.97 -59.77
CA GLN A 18 1.15 -1.31 -58.96
C GLN A 18 0.80 -1.67 -57.51
N THR A 19 -0.14 -0.94 -56.89
CA THR A 19 -0.59 -1.26 -55.53
C THR A 19 -1.34 -2.58 -55.47
N SER A 20 -2.21 -2.88 -56.43
CA SER A 20 -2.88 -4.19 -56.50
C SER A 20 -1.92 -5.34 -56.73
N LEU A 21 -0.88 -5.17 -57.57
CA LEU A 21 0.19 -6.17 -57.74
C LEU A 21 1.00 -6.39 -56.47
N VAL A 22 1.35 -5.34 -55.72
CA VAL A 22 2.08 -5.45 -54.45
C VAL A 22 1.21 -6.11 -53.38
N ILE A 23 -0.09 -5.79 -53.32
CA ILE A 23 -1.04 -6.43 -52.40
C ILE A 23 -1.19 -7.92 -52.76
N GLN A 24 -1.26 -8.27 -54.04
CA GLN A 24 -1.38 -9.65 -54.49
C GLN A 24 -0.10 -10.46 -54.24
N GLN A 25 1.08 -9.87 -54.46
CA GLN A 25 2.36 -10.48 -54.09
C GLN A 25 2.50 -10.64 -52.58
N GLY A 26 2.07 -9.64 -51.79
CA GLY A 26 2.03 -9.71 -50.33
C GLY A 26 1.13 -10.83 -49.82
N GLN A 27 -0.06 -11.00 -50.41
CA GLN A 27 -0.99 -12.09 -50.06
C GLN A 27 -0.43 -13.48 -50.43
N GLN A 28 0.24 -13.61 -51.58
CA GLN A 28 0.93 -14.84 -51.97
C GLN A 28 2.10 -15.17 -51.02
N TRP A 29 2.85 -14.14 -50.59
CA TRP A 29 3.94 -14.32 -49.64
C TRP A 29 3.44 -14.75 -48.26
N ILE A 30 2.37 -14.12 -47.76
CA ILE A 30 1.75 -14.46 -46.47
C ILE A 30 1.17 -15.89 -46.50
N SER A 31 0.52 -16.28 -47.59
CA SER A 31 -0.02 -17.65 -47.73
C SER A 31 1.09 -18.71 -47.82
N MET A 32 2.18 -18.45 -48.55
CA MET A 32 3.37 -19.33 -48.54
C MET A 32 4.00 -19.43 -47.16
N PHE A 33 4.15 -18.30 -46.45
CA PHE A 33 4.71 -18.28 -45.10
C PHE A 33 3.85 -19.08 -44.11
N LEU A 34 2.53 -18.89 -44.13
CA LEU A 34 1.59 -19.64 -43.28
C LEU A 34 1.61 -21.14 -43.59
N THR A 35 1.68 -21.52 -44.87
CA THR A 35 1.74 -22.93 -45.28
C THR A 35 3.07 -23.58 -44.87
N ASN A 36 4.18 -22.86 -44.99
CA ASN A 36 5.49 -23.32 -44.52
C ASN A 36 5.53 -23.45 -42.99
N CYS A 37 4.99 -22.49 -42.25
CA CYS A 37 4.87 -22.58 -40.79
C CYS A 37 3.99 -23.76 -40.35
N GLN A 38 2.85 -23.98 -40.99
CA GLN A 38 1.99 -25.14 -40.70
C GLN A 38 2.67 -26.47 -41.04
N ARG A 39 3.49 -26.51 -42.08
CA ARG A 39 4.28 -27.68 -42.44
C ARG A 39 5.41 -27.92 -41.43
N TYR A 40 6.11 -26.87 -41.00
CA TYR A 40 7.16 -26.95 -39.99
C TYR A 40 6.63 -27.37 -38.61
N ILE A 41 5.46 -26.87 -38.23
CA ILE A 41 4.74 -27.28 -37.01
C ILE A 41 4.29 -28.75 -37.12
N ARG A 42 3.83 -29.19 -38.30
CA ARG A 42 3.49 -30.60 -38.52
C ARG A 42 4.72 -31.51 -38.55
N GLU A 43 5.84 -31.06 -39.08
CA GLU A 43 7.13 -31.77 -39.04
C GLU A 43 7.63 -31.88 -37.59
N LEU A 44 7.57 -30.80 -36.80
CA LEU A 44 7.88 -30.80 -35.36
C LEU A 44 6.95 -31.73 -34.54
N TYR A 45 5.69 -31.87 -34.93
CA TYR A 45 4.73 -32.74 -34.24
C TYR A 45 4.86 -34.22 -34.63
N ARG A 46 5.54 -34.52 -35.75
CA ARG A 46 5.72 -35.89 -36.25
C ARG A 46 7.08 -36.50 -35.92
N ASP A 47 8.02 -35.69 -35.40
CA ASP A 47 9.40 -36.11 -35.24
C ASP A 47 9.65 -36.85 -33.91
N GLN A 48 10.43 -37.92 -33.98
CA GLN A 48 10.80 -38.82 -32.88
C GLN A 48 11.55 -38.10 -31.74
N HIS A 49 11.97 -36.85 -31.97
CA HIS A 49 12.67 -35.98 -31.04
C HIS A 49 11.80 -35.35 -29.93
N VAL A 50 10.48 -35.22 -30.11
CA VAL A 50 9.60 -34.70 -29.02
C VAL A 50 9.43 -35.73 -27.90
N GLN A 51 9.42 -37.03 -28.23
CA GLN A 51 9.50 -38.10 -27.25
C GLN A 51 10.85 -38.07 -26.54
N HIS A 52 11.94 -37.92 -27.29
CA HIS A 52 13.30 -37.88 -26.72
C HIS A 52 13.54 -36.68 -25.78
N ILE A 53 12.96 -35.51 -26.07
CA ILE A 53 13.02 -34.32 -25.19
C ILE A 53 12.15 -34.53 -23.95
N LYS A 54 10.96 -35.13 -24.10
CA LYS A 54 10.12 -35.50 -22.94
C LYS A 54 10.82 -36.51 -22.05
N ASP A 55 11.50 -37.50 -22.62
CA ASP A 55 12.28 -38.49 -21.88
C ASP A 55 13.49 -37.87 -21.19
N ILE A 56 14.19 -36.93 -21.84
CA ILE A 56 15.29 -36.20 -21.20
C ILE A 56 14.77 -35.39 -20.01
N ILE A 57 13.67 -34.63 -20.17
CA ILE A 57 13.08 -33.83 -19.09
C ILE A 57 12.58 -34.73 -17.96
N TYR A 58 11.93 -35.85 -18.29
CA TYR A 58 11.44 -36.81 -17.31
C TYR A 58 12.58 -37.46 -16.53
N ASN A 59 13.66 -37.85 -17.21
CA ASN A 59 14.88 -38.40 -16.61
C ASN A 59 15.60 -37.35 -15.74
N LEU A 60 15.57 -36.08 -16.11
CA LEU A 60 16.18 -34.99 -15.34
C LEU A 60 15.39 -34.72 -14.06
N ILE A 61 14.05 -34.72 -14.13
CA ILE A 61 13.17 -34.58 -12.96
C ILE A 61 13.32 -35.78 -12.01
N THR A 62 13.35 -37.01 -12.54
CA THR A 62 13.55 -38.20 -11.70
C THR A 62 14.96 -38.29 -11.12
N TYR A 63 15.99 -37.81 -11.82
CA TYR A 63 17.35 -37.70 -11.27
C TYR A 63 17.41 -36.68 -10.12
N ILE A 64 16.76 -35.51 -10.27
CA ILE A 64 16.66 -34.50 -9.22
C ILE A 64 15.89 -35.04 -8.01
N GLN A 65 14.79 -35.76 -8.22
CA GLN A 65 14.04 -36.41 -7.13
C GLN A 65 14.86 -37.47 -6.40
N LYS A 66 15.58 -38.35 -7.12
CA LYS A 66 16.49 -39.33 -6.51
C LYS A 66 17.62 -38.67 -5.74
N CYS A 67 18.18 -37.59 -6.26
CA CYS A 67 19.24 -36.84 -5.59
C CYS A 67 18.72 -36.17 -4.30
N LEU A 68 17.52 -35.59 -4.33
CA LEU A 68 16.85 -35.05 -3.14
C LEU A 68 16.51 -36.12 -2.11
N GLU A 69 16.10 -37.32 -2.54
CA GLU A 69 15.87 -38.45 -1.64
C GLU A 69 17.17 -39.02 -1.04
N GLN A 70 18.24 -39.13 -1.83
CA GLN A 70 19.57 -39.50 -1.33
C GLN A 70 20.11 -38.48 -0.33
N LEU A 71 19.95 -37.19 -0.62
CA LEU A 71 20.33 -36.12 0.30
C LEU A 71 19.47 -36.16 1.57
N ARG A 72 18.17 -36.42 1.47
CA ARG A 72 17.27 -36.58 2.62
C ARG A 72 17.62 -37.81 3.49
N PHE A 73 18.07 -38.90 2.88
CA PHE A 73 18.51 -40.12 3.57
C PHE A 73 19.89 -39.96 4.23
N GLN A 74 20.81 -39.24 3.57
CA GLN A 74 22.10 -38.86 4.15
C GLN A 74 21.96 -37.80 5.25
N TYR A 75 20.97 -36.90 5.17
CA TYR A 75 20.74 -35.87 6.19
C TYR A 75 20.25 -36.45 7.53
N TYR A 76 19.53 -37.56 7.51
CA TYR A 76 19.07 -38.25 8.73
C TYR A 76 20.12 -39.18 9.36
N SER A 77 21.22 -39.48 8.66
CA SER A 77 22.25 -40.42 9.12
C SER A 77 23.65 -39.81 9.29
N ILE A 78 23.84 -38.53 8.95
CA ILE A 78 25.14 -37.85 9.06
C ILE A 78 25.06 -36.78 10.15
N HIS A 79 25.65 -37.08 11.31
CA HIS A 79 26.23 -36.03 12.14
C HIS A 79 27.30 -35.32 11.29
N ILE A 80 26.98 -34.15 10.76
CA ILE A 80 27.95 -33.30 10.05
C ILE A 80 29.04 -32.93 11.05
N ASN A 81 30.13 -33.70 11.03
CA ASN A 81 31.33 -33.39 11.78
C ASN A 81 31.99 -32.21 11.08
N SER A 82 31.74 -31.00 11.58
CA SER A 82 32.23 -29.73 11.05
C SER A 82 33.74 -29.74 10.79
N VAL A 83 34.50 -30.53 11.56
CA VAL A 83 35.95 -30.72 11.41
C VAL A 83 36.30 -31.47 10.11
N GLN A 84 35.49 -32.43 9.69
CA GLN A 84 35.74 -33.23 8.49
C GLN A 84 35.36 -32.45 7.22
N PHE A 85 34.31 -31.63 7.27
CA PHE A 85 33.96 -30.68 6.21
C PHE A 85 35.06 -29.61 6.03
N TYR A 86 35.58 -29.07 7.14
CA TYR A 86 36.70 -28.12 7.09
C TYR A 86 37.97 -28.76 6.53
N ARG A 87 38.29 -30.01 6.91
CA ARG A 87 39.41 -30.74 6.32
C ARG A 87 39.25 -30.96 4.82
N GLN A 88 38.04 -31.27 4.35
CA GLN A 88 37.75 -31.41 2.91
C GLN A 88 37.92 -30.10 2.15
N LEU A 89 37.43 -28.98 2.71
CA LEU A 89 37.67 -27.64 2.15
C LEU A 89 39.18 -27.31 2.11
N VAL A 90 39.93 -27.62 3.17
CA VAL A 90 41.38 -27.41 3.22
C VAL A 90 42.10 -28.27 2.18
N THR A 91 41.69 -29.52 1.91
CA THR A 91 42.26 -30.32 0.81
C THR A 91 41.94 -29.78 -0.58
N ILE A 92 40.76 -29.17 -0.79
CA ILE A 92 40.41 -28.52 -2.06
C ILE A 92 41.27 -27.27 -2.28
N PHE A 93 41.60 -26.54 -1.21
CA PHE A 93 42.51 -25.39 -1.29
C PHE A 93 44.01 -25.75 -1.24
N ASN A 94 44.38 -26.95 -0.77
CA ASN A 94 45.77 -27.44 -0.74
C ASN A 94 46.22 -28.13 -2.03
N ASN A 95 45.29 -28.66 -2.83
CA ASN A 95 45.63 -29.04 -4.20
C ASN A 95 45.82 -27.77 -5.02
N GLU A 96 46.80 -27.76 -5.92
CA GLU A 96 47.05 -26.62 -6.81
C GLU A 96 45.79 -26.31 -7.61
N VAL A 97 44.99 -25.38 -7.10
CA VAL A 97 43.78 -24.91 -7.77
C VAL A 97 44.26 -24.37 -9.10
N THR A 98 43.89 -25.05 -10.18
CA THR A 98 44.41 -24.68 -11.48
C THR A 98 43.87 -23.28 -11.82
N ARG A 99 44.70 -22.47 -12.47
CA ARG A 99 44.33 -21.08 -12.84
C ARG A 99 42.97 -20.98 -13.55
N ARG A 100 42.57 -22.05 -14.24
CA ARG A 100 41.27 -22.19 -14.91
C ARG A 100 40.10 -22.26 -13.92
N GLU A 101 40.22 -23.04 -12.85
CA GLU A 101 39.17 -23.20 -11.82
C GLU A 101 38.92 -21.89 -11.07
N ILE A 102 39.98 -21.13 -10.76
CA ILE A 102 39.88 -19.78 -10.17
C ILE A 102 39.14 -18.83 -11.13
N ILE A 103 39.48 -18.85 -12.42
CA ILE A 103 38.82 -18.01 -13.43
C ILE A 103 37.32 -18.36 -13.55
N PHE A 104 36.96 -19.64 -13.56
CA PHE A 104 35.55 -20.06 -13.59
C PHE A 104 34.78 -19.63 -12.35
N CYS A 105 35.38 -19.74 -11.16
CA CYS A 105 34.77 -19.29 -9.91
C CYS A 105 34.55 -17.77 -9.90
N LEU A 106 35.57 -17.00 -10.28
CA LEU A 106 35.47 -15.54 -10.37
C LEU A 106 34.45 -15.10 -11.42
N ALA A 107 34.39 -15.76 -12.58
CA ALA A 107 33.39 -15.50 -13.60
C ALA A 107 31.96 -15.80 -13.11
N GLY A 108 31.78 -16.89 -12.36
CA GLY A 108 30.49 -17.23 -11.74
C GLY A 108 30.02 -16.17 -10.75
N ILE A 109 30.91 -15.69 -9.89
CA ILE A 109 30.60 -14.64 -8.90
C ILE A 109 30.25 -13.32 -9.60
N THR A 110 31.00 -12.91 -10.64
CA THR A 110 30.73 -11.66 -11.36
C THR A 110 29.44 -11.71 -12.15
N ILE A 111 29.16 -12.81 -12.84
CA ILE A 111 27.91 -13.01 -13.58
C ILE A 111 26.73 -13.06 -12.60
N GLY A 112 26.86 -13.80 -11.49
CA GLY A 112 25.81 -13.90 -10.47
C GLY A 112 25.50 -12.56 -9.80
N THR A 113 26.52 -11.76 -9.47
CA THR A 113 26.34 -10.41 -8.92
C THR A 113 25.75 -9.44 -9.93
N LEU A 114 26.16 -9.48 -11.21
CA LEU A 114 25.58 -8.65 -12.28
C LEU A 114 24.10 -9.00 -12.51
N ILE A 115 23.77 -10.29 -12.60
CA ILE A 115 22.39 -10.75 -12.76
C ILE A 115 21.57 -10.35 -11.52
N GLY A 116 22.06 -10.62 -10.32
CA GLY A 116 21.39 -10.26 -9.07
C GLY A 116 21.17 -8.75 -8.93
N TYR A 117 22.16 -7.94 -9.28
CA TYR A 117 22.06 -6.48 -9.30
C TYR A 117 21.06 -5.98 -10.34
N SER A 118 21.07 -6.55 -11.55
CA SER A 118 20.16 -6.15 -12.62
C SER A 118 18.71 -6.55 -12.32
N ILE A 119 18.48 -7.73 -11.73
CA ILE A 119 17.17 -8.16 -11.22
C ILE A 119 16.76 -7.26 -10.06
N GLY A 120 17.63 -7.00 -9.08
CA GLY A 120 17.31 -6.13 -7.94
C GLY A 120 16.92 -4.71 -8.36
N ARG A 121 17.63 -4.13 -9.35
CA ARG A 121 17.28 -2.81 -9.90
C ARG A 121 15.97 -2.80 -10.67
N ASN A 122 15.69 -3.84 -11.46
CA ASN A 122 14.47 -3.91 -12.27
C ASN A 122 13.24 -4.33 -11.45
N TRP A 123 13.41 -5.13 -10.39
CA TRP A 123 12.32 -5.55 -9.49
C TRP A 123 11.74 -4.37 -8.73
N ILE A 124 12.59 -3.43 -8.29
CA ILE A 124 12.16 -2.17 -7.65
C ILE A 124 11.28 -1.34 -8.61
N TYR A 125 11.50 -1.45 -9.92
CA TYR A 125 10.77 -0.69 -10.94
C TYR A 125 9.49 -1.39 -11.44
N TYR A 126 9.35 -2.71 -11.29
CA TYR A 126 8.26 -3.47 -11.92
C TYR A 126 6.98 -3.61 -11.10
N SER A 127 6.95 -3.17 -9.83
CA SER A 127 5.71 -3.15 -9.03
C SER A 127 4.98 -1.81 -9.16
N HIS A 128 4.63 -1.41 -10.37
CA HIS A 128 3.74 -0.27 -10.64
C HIS A 128 2.50 -0.71 -11.42
N HIS A 129 1.89 -1.83 -11.01
CA HIS A 129 0.45 -1.94 -11.20
C HIS A 129 -0.18 -0.94 -10.23
N MET A 130 -0.60 0.20 -10.76
CA MET A 130 -1.40 1.19 -10.04
C MET A 130 -2.67 0.47 -9.58
N HIS A 131 -2.67 0.02 -8.33
CA HIS A 131 -3.87 -0.53 -7.74
C HIS A 131 -4.82 0.64 -7.50
N HIS A 132 -5.98 0.54 -8.12
CA HIS A 132 -7.10 1.41 -7.81
C HIS A 132 -7.74 0.91 -6.50
N ILE A 133 -8.11 1.86 -5.65
CA ILE A 133 -8.66 1.58 -4.32
C ILE A 133 -9.98 2.32 -4.15
N LYS A 134 -10.80 1.80 -3.25
CA LYS A 134 -12.03 2.47 -2.84
C LYS A 134 -11.74 3.61 -1.89
N ALA A 135 -12.45 4.72 -2.09
CA ALA A 135 -12.37 5.89 -1.22
C ALA A 135 -13.69 6.66 -1.18
N VAL A 136 -13.96 7.29 -0.03
CA VAL A 136 -15.04 8.28 0.11
C VAL A 136 -14.44 9.66 -0.09
N ILE A 137 -14.93 10.37 -1.11
CA ILE A 137 -14.37 11.64 -1.54
C ILE A 137 -15.42 12.75 -1.56
N CYS A 138 -14.94 13.98 -1.57
CA CYS A 138 -15.70 15.18 -1.86
C CYS A 138 -15.23 15.77 -3.19
N HIS A 139 -16.10 15.75 -4.20
CA HIS A 139 -15.83 16.24 -5.55
C HIS A 139 -15.92 17.76 -5.67
N HIS A 140 -16.76 18.41 -4.87
CA HIS A 140 -16.95 19.85 -4.95
C HIS A 140 -17.32 20.37 -3.57
N TYR A 141 -16.93 21.61 -3.28
CA TYR A 141 -17.22 22.25 -2.00
C TYR A 141 -18.67 22.76 -1.91
N ILE A 142 -19.64 21.86 -2.14
CA ILE A 142 -21.07 22.15 -2.17
C ILE A 142 -21.82 21.59 -0.96
N GLY A 143 -21.10 21.12 0.07
CA GLY A 143 -21.70 20.42 1.21
C GLY A 143 -21.71 18.91 1.02
N ILE A 144 -22.59 18.22 1.75
CA ILE A 144 -22.64 16.75 1.76
C ILE A 144 -23.08 16.18 0.41
N GLU A 145 -23.76 16.98 -0.41
CA GLU A 145 -24.14 16.66 -1.79
C GLU A 145 -22.92 16.41 -2.69
N GLY A 146 -21.75 16.93 -2.31
CA GLY A 146 -20.49 16.71 -3.02
C GLY A 146 -19.82 15.37 -2.71
N VAL A 147 -20.37 14.56 -1.80
CA VAL A 147 -19.77 13.31 -1.32
C VAL A 147 -20.16 12.12 -2.19
N SER A 148 -19.17 11.31 -2.57
CA SER A 148 -19.36 10.06 -3.31
C SER A 148 -18.37 9.00 -2.84
N MET A 149 -18.66 7.74 -3.16
CA MET A 149 -17.69 6.65 -3.08
C MET A 149 -17.19 6.35 -4.48
N ILE A 150 -15.88 6.29 -4.65
CA ILE A 150 -15.20 5.90 -5.89
C ILE A 150 -14.42 4.62 -5.67
N ASP A 151 -14.18 3.86 -6.73
CA ASP A 151 -13.39 2.62 -6.74
C ASP A 151 -12.11 2.72 -7.57
N ASP A 152 -11.83 3.91 -8.12
CA ASP A 152 -10.70 4.20 -9.00
C ASP A 152 -9.66 5.16 -8.38
N ALA A 153 -9.67 5.37 -7.05
CA ALA A 153 -8.68 6.22 -6.40
C ALA A 153 -7.27 5.61 -6.51
N GLU A 154 -6.25 6.43 -6.75
CA GLU A 154 -4.87 5.96 -6.80
C GLU A 154 -4.41 5.48 -5.43
N MET A 155 -3.88 4.25 -5.33
CA MET A 155 -3.27 3.74 -4.10
C MET A 155 -2.09 4.63 -3.70
N PRO A 156 -2.05 5.14 -2.45
CA PRO A 156 -0.94 5.95 -2.00
C PRO A 156 0.31 5.07 -1.82
N MET A 157 1.48 5.64 -2.15
CA MET A 157 2.78 5.00 -1.98
C MET A 157 3.65 5.79 -1.00
N ILE A 158 4.54 5.09 -0.29
CA ILE A 158 5.53 5.71 0.58
C ILE A 158 6.44 6.61 -0.24
N LYS A 159 6.47 7.91 0.10
CA LYS A 159 7.32 8.90 -0.55
C LYS A 159 8.45 9.38 0.34
N LYS A 160 8.27 9.33 1.67
CA LYS A 160 9.29 9.74 2.64
C LYS A 160 9.75 8.55 3.47
N ASN A 161 11.01 8.62 3.90
CA ASN A 161 11.62 7.55 4.67
C ASN A 161 10.99 7.34 6.06
N ASN A 162 10.24 8.30 6.59
CA ASN A 162 9.57 8.19 7.88
C ASN A 162 8.06 7.93 7.76
N ASP A 163 7.57 7.63 6.55
CA ASP A 163 6.15 7.33 6.34
C ASP A 163 5.85 5.84 6.56
N LEU A 164 4.62 5.56 6.94
CA LEU A 164 4.01 4.23 7.05
C LEU A 164 2.88 4.13 6.02
N LEU A 165 2.77 2.98 5.35
CA LEU A 165 1.59 2.62 4.58
C LEU A 165 0.70 1.73 5.43
N ILE A 166 -0.55 2.15 5.62
CA ILE A 166 -1.50 1.50 6.51
C ILE A 166 -2.72 1.05 5.72
N GLN A 167 -3.06 -0.23 5.84
CA GLN A 167 -4.34 -0.78 5.40
C GLN A 167 -5.41 -0.40 6.43
N VAL A 168 -6.37 0.41 6.01
CA VAL A 168 -7.45 0.88 6.88
C VAL A 168 -8.46 -0.25 7.11
N LYS A 169 -8.77 -0.52 8.38
CA LYS A 169 -9.79 -1.49 8.80
C LYS A 169 -11.08 -0.82 9.24
N ALA A 170 -10.96 0.32 9.91
CA ALA A 170 -12.09 1.16 10.28
C ALA A 170 -11.69 2.64 10.25
N ALA A 171 -12.63 3.52 9.93
CA ALA A 171 -12.48 4.96 9.97
C ALA A 171 -13.70 5.59 10.66
N SER A 172 -13.52 6.76 11.28
CA SER A 172 -14.63 7.48 11.93
C SER A 172 -15.10 8.67 11.07
N VAL A 173 -16.36 9.04 11.25
CA VAL A 173 -16.95 10.26 10.70
C VAL A 173 -16.94 11.34 11.77
N ASN A 174 -16.43 12.52 11.42
CA ASN A 174 -16.37 13.68 12.29
C ASN A 174 -17.14 14.87 11.70
N VAL A 175 -17.59 15.80 12.56
CA VAL A 175 -18.24 17.05 12.11
C VAL A 175 -17.32 17.89 11.22
N VAL A 176 -15.99 17.76 11.35
CA VAL A 176 -15.06 18.46 10.46
C VAL A 176 -15.12 17.93 9.03
N ASP A 177 -15.51 16.69 8.79
CA ASP A 177 -15.63 16.13 7.44
C ASP A 177 -16.72 16.86 6.66
N THR A 178 -17.87 17.16 7.28
CA THR A 178 -18.93 17.95 6.63
C THR A 178 -18.48 19.39 6.37
N LYS A 179 -17.71 19.99 7.30
CA LYS A 179 -17.13 21.32 7.10
C LYS A 179 -16.11 21.33 5.96
N ILE A 180 -15.31 20.27 5.81
CA ILE A 180 -14.36 20.11 4.70
C ILE A 180 -15.12 20.11 3.38
N CYS A 181 -16.28 19.43 3.31
CA CYS A 181 -17.16 19.45 2.15
C CYS A 181 -17.75 20.83 1.83
N SER A 182 -17.72 21.78 2.76
CA SER A 182 -18.09 23.19 2.52
C SER A 182 -16.88 24.12 2.33
N GLY A 183 -15.68 23.56 2.15
CA GLY A 183 -14.46 24.34 1.89
C GLY A 183 -13.61 24.66 3.13
N TYR A 184 -13.92 24.10 4.30
CA TYR A 184 -13.06 24.25 5.47
C TYR A 184 -11.66 23.70 5.20
N SER A 185 -10.63 24.43 5.63
CA SER A 185 -9.20 24.13 5.40
C SER A 185 -8.75 24.12 3.93
N LYS A 186 -9.56 24.64 3.00
CA LYS A 186 -9.21 24.77 1.57
C LYS A 186 -7.92 25.57 1.35
N ALA A 187 -7.77 26.70 2.03
CA ALA A 187 -6.57 27.52 1.95
C ALA A 187 -5.32 26.78 2.46
N TYR A 188 -5.42 26.07 3.59
CA TYR A 188 -4.33 25.25 4.11
C TYR A 188 -3.97 24.09 3.19
N ARG A 189 -4.96 23.42 2.56
CA ARG A 189 -4.69 22.39 1.55
C ARG A 189 -3.90 22.93 0.38
N ARG A 190 -4.28 24.10 -0.16
CA ARG A 190 -3.55 24.76 -1.24
C ARG A 190 -2.12 25.10 -0.85
N LEU A 191 -1.92 25.62 0.36
CA LEU A 191 -0.61 26.05 0.84
C LEU A 191 0.31 24.87 1.17
N LEU A 192 -0.18 23.89 1.92
CA LEU A 192 0.63 22.80 2.50
C LEU A 192 0.78 21.61 1.56
N ASN A 193 -0.14 21.42 0.62
CA ASN A 193 -0.10 20.33 -0.36
C ASN A 193 0.25 20.82 -1.78
N SER A 194 0.69 22.08 -1.94
CA SER A 194 1.06 22.64 -3.24
C SER A 194 2.05 21.72 -3.97
N GLY A 195 1.70 21.32 -5.20
CA GLY A 195 2.50 20.43 -6.04
C GLY A 195 2.45 18.93 -5.67
N ARG A 196 1.72 18.52 -4.62
CA ARG A 196 1.64 17.11 -4.17
C ARG A 196 0.29 16.45 -4.43
N HIS A 197 -0.80 17.20 -4.29
CA HIS A 197 -2.17 16.70 -4.50
C HIS A 197 -3.03 17.75 -5.20
N LYS A 198 -3.97 17.29 -6.03
CA LYS A 198 -5.03 18.16 -6.56
C LYS A 198 -5.87 18.66 -5.38
N GLU A 199 -6.41 19.87 -5.51
CA GLU A 199 -7.27 20.46 -4.48
C GLU A 199 -8.57 19.66 -4.26
N ILE A 200 -9.01 18.99 -5.32
CA ILE A 200 -10.22 18.19 -5.46
C ILE A 200 -9.90 17.03 -6.41
N PRO A 201 -10.48 15.83 -6.23
CA PRO A 201 -11.35 15.44 -5.11
C PRO A 201 -10.58 15.31 -3.80
N VAL A 202 -11.26 15.54 -2.66
CA VAL A 202 -10.67 15.39 -1.32
C VAL A 202 -11.16 14.10 -0.69
N ILE A 203 -10.25 13.19 -0.34
CA ILE A 203 -10.58 12.02 0.49
C ILE A 203 -10.95 12.48 1.91
N LEU A 204 -12.09 12.02 2.41
CA LEU A 204 -12.65 12.41 3.72
C LEU A 204 -12.16 11.50 4.86
N GLY A 205 -12.54 11.83 6.09
CA GLY A 205 -12.20 11.08 7.31
C GLY A 205 -10.90 11.57 7.93
N ARG A 206 -10.90 11.71 9.25
CA ARG A 206 -9.74 12.18 10.03
C ARG A 206 -9.11 11.11 10.91
N ASP A 207 -9.81 10.04 11.22
CA ASP A 207 -9.29 8.94 12.02
C ASP A 207 -9.40 7.63 11.31
N CYS A 208 -8.45 6.74 11.58
CA CYS A 208 -8.61 5.33 11.31
C CYS A 208 -7.89 4.45 12.32
N SER A 209 -8.24 3.18 12.26
CA SER A 209 -7.47 2.08 12.80
C SER A 209 -7.23 1.04 11.71
N GLY A 210 -6.04 0.45 11.70
CA GLY A 210 -5.57 -0.38 10.60
C GLY A 210 -4.34 -1.20 10.94
N ILE A 211 -3.71 -1.72 9.89
CA ILE A 211 -2.50 -2.54 9.97
C ILE A 211 -1.42 -1.90 9.11
N VAL A 212 -0.21 -1.79 9.63
CA VAL A 212 0.96 -1.35 8.87
C VAL A 212 1.30 -2.43 7.84
N ILE A 213 1.32 -2.08 6.56
CA ILE A 213 1.63 -3.02 5.46
C ILE A 213 2.96 -2.71 4.76
N ASP A 214 3.50 -1.50 4.92
CA ASP A 214 4.81 -1.12 4.43
C ASP A 214 5.37 0.04 5.28
N ILE A 215 6.70 0.17 5.33
CA ILE A 215 7.40 1.15 6.16
C ILE A 215 8.54 1.83 5.39
N GLY A 216 8.73 3.12 5.64
CA GLY A 216 9.88 3.85 5.12
C GLY A 216 11.20 3.45 5.81
N GLN A 217 12.32 3.72 5.14
CA GLN A 217 13.66 3.30 5.57
C GLN A 217 14.13 3.86 6.93
N SER A 218 13.52 4.94 7.40
CA SER A 218 13.88 5.64 8.64
C SER A 218 12.84 5.46 9.75
N VAL A 219 11.82 4.61 9.53
CA VAL A 219 10.88 4.20 10.56
C VAL A 219 11.60 3.35 11.60
N ILE A 220 11.36 3.64 12.88
CA ILE A 220 12.01 2.93 14.00
C ILE A 220 11.03 2.37 15.02
N ASN A 221 9.81 2.91 15.10
CA ASN A 221 8.85 2.57 16.16
C ASN A 221 7.82 1.51 15.74
N PHE A 222 7.81 1.12 14.46
CA PHE A 222 6.77 0.29 13.86
C PHE A 222 7.37 -0.76 12.93
N ASP A 223 6.76 -1.94 12.96
CA ASP A 223 7.03 -3.05 12.06
C ASP A 223 5.82 -3.33 11.15
N ILE A 224 6.06 -3.96 10.01
CA ILE A 224 4.99 -4.48 9.15
C ILE A 224 4.17 -5.50 9.96
N GLY A 225 2.84 -5.35 9.93
CA GLY A 225 1.89 -6.16 10.70
C GLY A 225 1.46 -5.51 12.02
N ASP A 226 2.08 -4.40 12.45
CA ASP A 226 1.61 -3.68 13.64
C ASP A 226 0.19 -3.16 13.45
N GLU A 227 -0.66 -3.40 14.46
CA GLU A 227 -1.99 -2.83 14.53
C GLU A 227 -1.95 -1.43 15.13
N VAL A 228 -2.50 -0.46 14.41
CA VAL A 228 -2.33 0.96 14.71
C VAL A 228 -3.64 1.73 14.66
N PHE A 229 -3.63 2.92 15.25
CA PHE A 229 -4.65 3.95 15.10
C PHE A 229 -4.00 5.32 15.00
N LEU A 230 -4.67 6.26 14.35
CA LEU A 230 -4.11 7.57 14.02
C LEU A 230 -5.19 8.61 13.77
N ALA A 231 -4.78 9.88 13.87
CA ALA A 231 -5.53 11.03 13.41
C ALA A 231 -4.72 11.83 12.39
N VAL A 232 -5.36 12.33 11.34
CA VAL A 232 -4.77 13.24 10.36
C VAL A 232 -5.34 14.65 10.47
N PRO A 233 -4.55 15.69 10.18
CA PRO A 233 -5.07 17.06 10.20
C PRO A 233 -6.07 17.31 9.05
N SER A 234 -6.90 18.34 9.20
CA SER A 234 -7.96 18.70 8.23
C SER A 234 -7.46 19.09 6.83
N TRP A 235 -6.17 19.38 6.69
CA TRP A 235 -5.53 19.70 5.42
C TRP A 235 -4.84 18.50 4.75
N ALA A 236 -4.65 17.37 5.45
CA ALA A 236 -4.05 16.17 4.87
C ALA A 236 -5.08 15.33 4.09
N PRO A 237 -4.62 14.42 3.20
CA PRO A 237 -5.44 13.35 2.67
C PRO A 237 -6.16 12.58 3.79
N GLY A 238 -7.41 12.19 3.55
CA GLY A 238 -8.25 11.56 4.57
C GLY A 238 -8.06 10.06 4.73
N THR A 239 -8.72 9.53 5.76
CA THR A 239 -8.63 8.14 6.20
C THR A 239 -9.77 7.24 5.69
N MET A 240 -10.81 7.79 5.05
CA MET A 240 -11.88 7.00 4.42
C MET A 240 -11.45 6.50 3.03
N ALA A 241 -10.41 5.70 3.02
CA ALA A 241 -9.90 4.96 1.86
C ALA A 241 -9.35 3.61 2.33
N GLU A 242 -9.17 2.65 1.43
CA GLU A 242 -8.63 1.33 1.82
C GLU A 242 -7.19 1.40 2.35
N TYR A 243 -6.42 2.42 1.93
CA TYR A 243 -5.04 2.64 2.35
C TYR A 243 -4.75 4.12 2.60
N ILE A 244 -3.83 4.38 3.52
CA ILE A 244 -3.31 5.73 3.79
C ILE A 244 -1.81 5.69 4.05
N VAL A 245 -1.11 6.75 3.61
CA VAL A 245 0.30 6.99 3.94
C VAL A 245 0.40 8.17 4.89
N VAL A 246 1.06 7.97 6.03
CA VAL A 246 1.27 9.02 7.05
C VAL A 246 2.66 8.89 7.70
N PRO A 247 3.25 9.98 8.20
CA PRO A 247 4.49 9.89 8.98
C PRO A 247 4.27 9.10 10.28
N GLU A 248 5.28 8.35 10.73
CA GLU A 248 5.21 7.55 11.96
C GLU A 248 4.83 8.37 13.20
N THR A 249 5.08 9.68 13.20
CA THR A 249 4.77 10.60 14.30
C THR A 249 3.28 10.85 14.52
N LEU A 250 2.43 10.49 13.55
CA LEU A 250 0.96 10.58 13.69
C LEU A 250 0.32 9.25 14.12
N VAL A 251 1.13 8.20 14.27
CA VAL A 251 0.65 6.83 14.44
C VAL A 251 1.01 6.33 15.83
N ILE A 252 0.11 5.56 16.44
CA ILE A 252 0.32 4.91 17.72
C ILE A 252 -0.17 3.46 17.60
N LYS A 253 0.44 2.54 18.37
CA LYS A 253 -0.04 1.16 18.46
C LYS A 253 -1.42 1.11 19.10
N ARG A 254 -2.32 0.35 18.46
CA ARG A 254 -3.70 0.17 18.89
C ARG A 254 -3.73 -0.69 20.16
N PRO A 255 -4.53 -0.34 21.18
CA PRO A 255 -4.73 -1.21 22.33
C PRO A 255 -5.38 -2.54 21.90
N LYS A 256 -4.71 -3.68 22.16
CA LYS A 256 -5.16 -5.01 21.72
C LYS A 256 -6.59 -5.38 22.14
N ARG A 257 -7.06 -4.81 23.26
CA ARG A 257 -8.41 -5.06 23.80
C ARG A 257 -9.54 -4.33 23.07
N CYS A 258 -9.23 -3.29 22.31
CA CYS A 258 -10.24 -2.62 21.50
C CYS A 258 -10.53 -3.46 20.25
N THR A 259 -11.61 -3.19 19.52
CA THR A 259 -11.70 -3.59 18.10
C THR A 259 -11.13 -2.48 17.22
N TYR A 260 -11.08 -2.66 15.89
CA TYR A 260 -10.66 -1.59 14.99
C TYR A 260 -11.66 -0.41 15.01
N GLU A 261 -12.95 -0.70 15.10
CA GLU A 261 -14.03 0.30 15.15
C GLU A 261 -13.95 1.14 16.42
N ILE A 262 -13.75 0.49 17.59
CA ILE A 262 -13.57 1.20 18.86
C ILE A 262 -12.30 2.04 18.83
N ALA A 263 -11.21 1.52 18.27
CA ALA A 263 -9.98 2.28 18.16
C ALA A 263 -10.13 3.48 17.23
N ALA A 264 -10.80 3.32 16.08
CA ALA A 264 -10.98 4.40 15.12
C ALA A 264 -11.85 5.56 15.63
N SER A 265 -12.69 5.34 16.65
CA SER A 265 -13.59 6.39 17.17
C SER A 265 -12.92 7.41 18.10
N ILE A 266 -11.65 7.22 18.45
CA ILE A 266 -10.95 7.98 19.49
C ILE A 266 -10.04 9.09 18.94
N PRO A 267 -9.15 8.86 17.94
CA PRO A 267 -7.95 9.69 17.78
C PRO A 267 -8.20 11.19 17.60
N TYR A 268 -9.05 11.64 16.68
CA TYR A 268 -9.26 13.06 16.38
C TYR A 268 -9.91 13.77 17.55
N SER A 269 -10.96 13.16 18.10
CA SER A 269 -11.66 13.69 19.28
C SER A 269 -10.76 13.67 20.52
N GLY A 270 -9.90 12.67 20.62
CA GLY A 270 -8.87 12.53 21.65
C GLY A 270 -7.82 13.63 21.55
N CYS A 271 -7.30 13.93 20.36
CA CYS A 271 -6.39 15.05 20.14
C CYS A 271 -7.04 16.39 20.54
N MET A 272 -8.30 16.61 20.19
CA MET A 272 -9.04 17.82 20.57
C MET A 272 -9.26 17.92 22.08
N ALA A 273 -9.64 16.81 22.73
CA ALA A 273 -9.82 16.76 24.18
C ALA A 273 -8.49 16.98 24.92
N TRP A 274 -7.41 16.34 24.45
CA TRP A 274 -6.08 16.49 25.00
C TRP A 274 -5.54 17.91 24.85
N ASP A 275 -5.70 18.53 23.68
CA ASP A 275 -5.31 19.92 23.47
C ASP A 275 -6.09 20.89 24.38
N ALA A 276 -7.41 20.70 24.48
CA ALA A 276 -8.25 21.51 25.35
C ALA A 276 -7.85 21.41 26.83
N LEU A 277 -7.56 20.19 27.31
CA LEU A 277 -7.29 19.94 28.72
C LEU A 277 -5.82 20.18 29.09
N VAL A 278 -4.88 19.58 28.36
CA VAL A 278 -3.44 19.58 28.73
C VAL A 278 -2.72 20.84 28.27
N ASN A 279 -2.99 21.28 27.04
CA ASN A 279 -2.23 22.39 26.44
C ASN A 279 -2.85 23.75 26.77
N LYS A 280 -4.18 23.82 26.89
CA LYS A 280 -4.92 25.08 27.03
C LYS A 280 -5.53 25.33 28.40
N SER A 281 -5.79 24.29 29.19
CA SER A 281 -6.37 24.44 30.52
C SER A 281 -5.31 24.48 31.62
N VAL A 282 -5.71 24.97 32.80
CA VAL A 282 -4.91 24.90 34.02
C VAL A 282 -4.99 23.53 34.71
N ILE A 283 -5.97 22.70 34.32
CA ILE A 283 -6.18 21.35 34.85
C ILE A 283 -5.25 20.37 34.14
N LYS A 284 -4.48 19.63 34.94
CA LYS A 284 -3.49 18.66 34.49
C LYS A 284 -3.52 17.44 35.39
N GLU A 285 -2.85 16.38 34.94
CA GLU A 285 -2.53 15.26 35.80
C GLU A 285 -1.77 15.76 37.04
N GLY A 286 -2.23 15.33 38.23
CA GLY A 286 -1.65 15.71 39.52
C GLY A 286 -2.25 16.94 40.20
N ASN A 287 -3.02 17.80 39.50
CA ASN A 287 -3.66 18.98 40.12
C ASN A 287 -5.19 19.01 40.04
N ALA A 288 -5.80 18.03 39.37
CA ALA A 288 -7.26 17.97 39.20
C ALA A 288 -8.02 17.63 40.50
N LYS A 289 -7.38 16.97 41.48
CA LYS A 289 -8.02 16.61 42.75
C LYS A 289 -8.52 17.84 43.50
N GLY A 290 -9.79 17.84 43.87
CA GLY A 290 -10.46 18.97 44.54
C GLY A 290 -10.88 20.11 43.60
N GLN A 291 -10.54 20.03 42.31
CA GLN A 291 -11.01 20.97 41.30
C GLN A 291 -12.39 20.56 40.78
N ARG A 292 -13.23 21.56 40.52
CA ARG A 292 -14.53 21.40 39.85
C ARG A 292 -14.40 21.88 38.40
N VAL A 293 -14.67 21.00 37.45
CA VAL A 293 -14.53 21.26 36.01
C VAL A 293 -15.89 21.19 35.34
N LEU A 294 -16.27 22.28 34.68
CA LEU A 294 -17.46 22.31 33.83
C LEU A 294 -17.10 21.90 32.40
N ILE A 295 -17.72 20.81 31.92
CA ILE A 295 -17.61 20.35 30.53
C ILE A 295 -18.92 20.68 29.81
N TYR A 296 -18.89 21.74 29.00
CA TYR A 296 -20.03 22.13 28.17
C TYR A 296 -20.13 21.22 26.94
N GLY A 297 -21.25 20.48 26.81
CA GLY A 297 -21.44 19.50 25.74
C GLY A 297 -20.81 18.13 26.04
N GLY A 298 -21.06 17.57 27.22
CA GLY A 298 -20.50 16.28 27.64
C GLY A 298 -20.84 15.11 26.73
N ASN A 299 -21.98 15.18 26.03
CA ASN A 299 -22.45 14.16 25.10
C ASN A 299 -21.85 14.26 23.69
N THR A 300 -20.84 15.11 23.49
CA THR A 300 -20.04 15.14 22.26
C THR A 300 -18.88 14.15 22.35
N PRO A 301 -18.30 13.68 21.22
CA PRO A 301 -17.13 12.80 21.26
C PRO A 301 -15.96 13.35 22.10
N VAL A 302 -15.68 14.66 21.99
CA VAL A 302 -14.67 15.35 22.79
C VAL A 302 -15.09 15.40 24.27
N GLY A 303 -16.36 15.76 24.55
CA GLY A 303 -16.91 15.82 25.90
C GLY A 303 -16.81 14.48 26.64
N CYS A 304 -17.15 13.37 25.97
CA CYS A 304 -17.06 12.03 26.53
C CYS A 304 -15.63 11.68 26.97
N ILE A 305 -14.62 12.10 26.22
CA ILE A 305 -13.20 11.88 26.54
C ILE A 305 -12.77 12.80 27.68
N LEU A 306 -13.15 14.08 27.65
CA LEU A 306 -12.84 15.05 28.70
C LEU A 306 -13.39 14.63 30.07
N ILE A 307 -14.63 14.12 30.13
CA ILE A 307 -15.23 13.63 31.37
C ILE A 307 -14.33 12.55 31.96
N GLN A 308 -14.01 11.53 31.17
CA GLN A 308 -13.19 10.41 31.62
C GLN A 308 -11.78 10.84 32.05
N LEU A 309 -11.12 11.74 31.30
CA LEU A 309 -9.78 12.24 31.66
C LEU A 309 -9.77 13.01 32.97
N VAL A 310 -10.73 13.93 33.17
CA VAL A 310 -10.82 14.71 34.41
C VAL A 310 -11.11 13.78 35.59
N LYS A 311 -12.00 12.79 35.42
CA LYS A 311 -12.28 11.79 36.45
C LYS A 311 -11.08 10.90 36.75
N LEU A 312 -10.33 10.48 35.73
CA LEU A 312 -9.11 9.71 35.90
C LEU A 312 -8.07 10.45 36.76
N TRP A 313 -8.02 11.78 36.66
CA TRP A 313 -7.12 12.62 37.48
C TRP A 313 -7.71 13.04 38.83
N GLY A 314 -8.88 12.52 39.20
CA GLY A 314 -9.52 12.77 40.49
C GLY A 314 -10.30 14.08 40.59
N GLY A 315 -10.58 14.73 39.46
CA GLY A 315 -11.40 15.94 39.41
C GLY A 315 -12.89 15.66 39.60
N TYR A 316 -13.62 16.73 39.92
CA TYR A 316 -15.08 16.73 40.00
C TYR A 316 -15.67 17.30 38.71
N VAL A 317 -16.49 16.53 38.02
CA VAL A 317 -17.03 16.88 36.71
C VAL A 317 -18.48 17.31 36.82
N VAL A 318 -18.73 18.55 36.40
CA VAL A 318 -20.06 19.05 36.08
C VAL A 318 -20.20 19.05 34.56
N THR A 319 -21.27 18.51 34.01
CA THR A 319 -21.49 18.56 32.57
C THR A 319 -22.90 19.00 32.19
N VAL A 320 -23.00 19.60 31.01
CA VAL A 320 -24.27 20.02 30.42
C VAL A 320 -24.59 19.07 29.26
N SER A 321 -25.75 18.42 29.30
CA SER A 321 -26.15 17.43 28.29
C SER A 321 -27.67 17.37 28.09
N ARG A 322 -28.10 16.65 27.05
CA ARG A 322 -29.53 16.35 26.82
C ARG A 322 -30.00 15.24 27.75
N GLN A 323 -31.30 15.22 28.05
CA GLN A 323 -31.90 14.22 28.94
C GLN A 323 -31.57 12.77 28.57
N ASN A 324 -31.60 12.44 27.27
CA ASN A 324 -31.31 11.09 26.79
C ASN A 324 -29.83 10.67 26.94
N ALA A 325 -28.91 11.62 27.12
CA ALA A 325 -27.48 11.35 27.29
C ALA A 325 -27.08 11.14 28.77
N VAL A 326 -27.97 11.47 29.73
CA VAL A 326 -27.69 11.36 31.18
C VAL A 326 -27.14 9.99 31.59
N PRO A 327 -27.70 8.84 31.14
CA PRO A 327 -27.17 7.53 31.52
C PRO A 327 -25.71 7.34 31.07
N VAL A 328 -25.38 7.79 29.86
CA VAL A 328 -24.02 7.73 29.32
C VAL A 328 -23.10 8.65 30.12
N MET A 329 -23.52 9.89 30.41
CA MET A 329 -22.69 10.83 31.18
C MET A 329 -22.34 10.31 32.57
N ARG A 330 -23.31 9.67 33.26
CA ARG A 330 -23.04 9.01 34.56
C ARG A 330 -22.08 7.84 34.41
N ALA A 331 -22.27 7.00 33.39
CA ALA A 331 -21.39 5.86 33.15
C ALA A 331 -19.94 6.29 32.84
N LEU A 332 -19.76 7.45 32.21
CA LEU A 332 -18.44 8.04 31.96
C LEU A 332 -17.83 8.72 33.21
N GLY A 333 -18.61 8.89 34.28
CA GLY A 333 -18.15 9.37 35.58
C GLY A 333 -18.51 10.82 35.92
N ALA A 334 -19.41 11.48 35.18
CA ALA A 334 -19.87 12.83 35.54
C ALA A 334 -20.56 12.82 36.93
N ASP A 335 -20.18 13.77 37.79
CA ASP A 335 -20.71 13.88 39.16
C ASP A 335 -22.03 14.67 39.19
N GLU A 336 -22.08 15.78 38.46
CA GLU A 336 -23.27 16.61 38.29
C GLU A 336 -23.62 16.74 36.80
N ILE A 337 -24.89 16.59 36.47
CA ILE A 337 -25.39 16.70 35.09
C ILE A 337 -26.51 17.73 35.08
N SER A 338 -26.24 18.86 34.42
CA SER A 338 -27.23 19.88 34.14
C SER A 338 -27.86 19.61 32.77
N LEU A 339 -29.16 19.81 32.68
CA LEU A 339 -29.92 19.66 31.45
C LEU A 339 -29.97 21.00 30.74
N PHE A 340 -29.69 21.00 29.43
CA PHE A 340 -29.99 22.16 28.60
C PHE A 340 -31.22 21.86 27.74
N ASN A 341 -32.27 22.66 27.90
CA ASN A 341 -33.45 22.62 27.04
C ASN A 341 -33.14 23.52 25.83
N ILE A 342 -33.04 22.93 24.62
CA ILE A 342 -33.19 23.65 23.35
C ILE A 342 -34.62 23.46 22.89
#